data_AF-A0A7L9C8Q9-F1
#
_entry.id   AF-A0A7L9C8Q9-F1
#
_cell.length_a   1.000
_cell.length_b   1.000
_cell.length_c   1.000
_cell.angle_alpha   90.00
_cell.angle_beta   90.00
_cell.angle_gamma   90.00
#
_symmetry.space_group_name_H-M   'P 1'
#
loop_
_entity.id
_entity.type
_entity.pdbx_description
1 polymer ?
#
loop_
_entity_poly.entity_id
_entity_poly.type
_entity_poly.pdbx_seq_one_letter_code
_entity_poly.pdbx_strand_id
1 'polypeptide(L)'
;MDKHQVQNIIKETFESAFDKERFIGFIKNLLKRIEESSFTYQGQFIPDAYKPYISSLERIGKFNDGENRIDILIVKLQKETSLERARTMQRNFVAWYLNGSRGSEMKDAALVAFVSPDEED
;
A
#
# COMPACT_ATOMS: atom_id res chain seq x y z
N MET A 1 1.50 -6.15 -24.65
CA MET A 1 0.26 -6.43 -23.91
C MET A 1 -0.88 -5.86 -24.72
N ASP A 2 -1.96 -6.61 -24.92
CA ASP A 2 -3.12 -6.16 -25.70
C ASP A 2 -4.09 -5.31 -24.84
N LYS A 3 -4.86 -4.42 -25.47
CA LYS A 3 -5.80 -3.51 -24.79
C LYS A 3 -6.84 -4.27 -23.96
N HIS A 4 -7.35 -5.39 -24.45
CA HIS A 4 -8.32 -6.21 -23.69
C HIS A 4 -7.69 -6.80 -22.43
N GLN A 5 -6.42 -7.19 -22.52
CA GLN A 5 -5.69 -7.77 -21.40
C GLN A 5 -5.44 -6.73 -20.29
N VAL A 6 -5.13 -5.48 -20.66
CA VAL A 6 -5.02 -4.35 -19.71
C VAL A 6 -6.35 -4.11 -18.99
N GLN A 7 -7.46 -4.09 -19.73
CA GLN A 7 -8.78 -3.87 -19.16
C GLN A 7 -9.16 -4.96 -18.17
N ASN A 8 -8.88 -6.22 -18.48
CA ASN A 8 -9.13 -7.32 -17.56
C ASN A 8 -8.28 -7.22 -16.29
N ILE A 9 -6.99 -6.88 -16.38
CA ILE A 9 -6.13 -6.71 -15.20
C ILE A 9 -6.68 -5.61 -14.29
N ILE A 10 -7.09 -4.47 -14.85
CA ILE A 10 -7.70 -3.38 -14.07
C ILE A 10 -8.99 -3.87 -13.40
N LYS A 11 -9.88 -4.49 -14.18
CA LYS A 11 -11.16 -5.00 -13.68
C LYS A 11 -10.97 -6.00 -12.54
N GLU A 12 -10.13 -7.00 -12.73
CA GLU A 12 -9.85 -8.04 -11.74
C GLU A 12 -9.14 -7.51 -10.50
N THR A 13 -8.38 -6.41 -10.60
CA THR A 13 -7.67 -5.82 -9.46
C THR A 13 -8.57 -4.92 -8.63
N PHE A 14 -9.46 -4.15 -9.27
CA PHE A 14 -10.24 -3.10 -8.60
C PHE A 14 -11.72 -3.46 -8.38
N GLU A 15 -12.28 -4.42 -9.12
CA GLU A 15 -13.69 -4.86 -8.99
C GLU A 15 -13.82 -6.23 -8.32
N SER A 16 -12.89 -6.56 -7.43
CA SER A 16 -12.89 -7.83 -6.69
C SER A 16 -12.29 -7.64 -5.32
N ALA A 17 -12.56 -8.59 -4.41
CA ALA A 17 -11.90 -8.68 -3.12
C ALA A 17 -10.38 -8.59 -3.29
N PHE A 18 -9.73 -7.88 -2.37
CA PHE A 18 -8.31 -7.61 -2.44
C PHE A 18 -7.51 -8.92 -2.49
N ASP A 19 -6.65 -9.04 -3.50
CA ASP A 19 -5.72 -10.14 -3.61
C ASP A 19 -4.32 -9.59 -3.85
N LYS A 20 -3.38 -10.06 -3.02
CA LYS A 20 -2.01 -9.56 -3.02
C LYS A 20 -1.29 -9.86 -4.34
N GLU A 21 -1.50 -11.04 -4.93
CA GLU A 21 -0.82 -11.43 -6.16
C GLU A 21 -1.33 -10.62 -7.35
N ARG A 22 -2.65 -10.42 -7.46
CA ARG A 22 -3.28 -9.52 -8.44
C ARG A 22 -2.80 -8.09 -8.28
N PHE A 23 -2.73 -7.56 -7.05
CA PHE A 23 -2.19 -6.23 -6.81
C PHE A 23 -0.72 -6.11 -7.24
N ILE A 24 0.14 -7.07 -6.88
CA ILE A 24 1.55 -7.09 -7.32
C ILE A 24 1.62 -7.17 -8.86
N GLY A 25 0.80 -8.00 -9.48
CA GLY A 25 0.71 -8.14 -10.94
C GLY A 25 0.33 -6.81 -11.61
N PHE A 26 -0.69 -6.12 -11.09
CA PHE A 26 -1.07 -4.79 -11.54
C PHE A 26 0.09 -3.79 -11.41
N ILE A 27 0.75 -3.73 -10.26
CA ILE A 27 1.86 -2.80 -10.02
C ILE A 27 3.05 -3.07 -10.97
N LYS A 28 3.37 -4.34 -11.23
CA LYS A 28 4.41 -4.71 -12.21
C LYS A 28 4.04 -4.24 -13.62
N ASN A 29 2.76 -4.29 -14.00
CA ASN A 29 2.29 -3.76 -15.27
C ASN A 29 2.31 -2.23 -15.32
N LEU A 30 1.99 -1.57 -14.21
CA LEU A 30 1.97 -0.11 -14.11
C LEU A 30 3.38 0.51 -14.15
N LEU A 31 4.29 -0.01 -13.33
CA LEU A 31 5.64 0.56 -13.12
C LEU A 31 6.72 -0.11 -13.98
N LYS A 32 6.38 -1.17 -14.72
CA LYS A 32 7.25 -2.03 -15.55
C LYS A 32 8.32 -2.83 -14.79
N ARG A 33 9.09 -2.20 -13.90
CA ARG A 33 10.13 -2.84 -13.08
C ARG A 33 10.06 -2.33 -11.66
N ILE A 34 9.85 -3.23 -10.71
CA ILE A 34 9.93 -2.95 -9.28
C ILE A 34 10.99 -3.85 -8.67
N GLU A 35 11.70 -3.35 -7.67
CA GLU A 35 12.55 -4.18 -6.83
C GLU A 35 11.67 -4.81 -5.74
N GLU A 36 11.39 -6.10 -5.90
CA GLU A 36 10.61 -6.88 -4.94
C GLU A 36 11.40 -7.01 -3.65
N SER A 37 10.84 -6.47 -2.56
CA SER A 37 11.44 -6.53 -1.23
C SER A 37 10.35 -6.50 -0.18
N SER A 38 9.88 -7.69 0.21
CA SER A 38 8.82 -7.85 1.17
C SER A 38 9.32 -7.69 2.60
N PHE A 39 8.82 -6.68 3.31
CA PHE A 39 9.01 -6.50 4.75
C PHE A 39 7.68 -6.18 5.41
N THR A 40 7.31 -6.97 6.42
CA THR A 40 6.07 -6.79 7.17
C THR A 40 6.36 -6.24 8.55
N TYR A 41 5.66 -5.16 8.90
CA TYR A 41 5.66 -4.50 10.20
C TYR A 41 4.30 -4.67 10.86
N GLN A 42 4.30 -5.23 12.06
CA GLN A 42 3.10 -5.52 12.84
C GLN A 42 3.32 -5.24 14.33
N GLY A 43 2.22 -5.07 15.07
CA GLY A 43 2.24 -4.94 16.52
C GLY A 43 3.07 -3.75 17.01
N GLN A 44 4.14 -4.02 17.76
CA GLN A 44 5.01 -2.99 18.35
C GLN A 44 5.69 -2.07 17.33
N PHE A 45 5.78 -2.50 16.07
CA PHE A 45 6.40 -1.72 15.00
C PHE A 45 5.43 -0.71 14.35
N ILE A 46 4.17 -0.67 14.75
CA ILE A 46 3.22 0.38 14.35
C ILE A 46 3.21 1.45 15.45
N PRO A 47 3.34 2.75 15.13
CA PRO A 47 3.28 3.80 16.15
C PRO A 47 1.95 3.80 16.91
N ASP A 48 2.00 4.13 18.20
CA ASP A 48 0.82 4.10 19.08
C ASP A 48 -0.35 4.92 18.54
N ALA A 49 -0.08 6.06 17.90
CA ALA A 49 -1.09 6.91 17.28
C ALA A 49 -1.91 6.21 16.17
N TYR A 50 -1.35 5.18 15.53
CA TYR A 50 -1.97 4.46 14.41
C TYR A 50 -2.43 3.05 14.77
N LYS A 51 -1.99 2.47 15.90
CA LYS A 51 -2.41 1.13 16.36
C LYS A 51 -3.94 0.92 16.43
N PRO A 52 -4.76 1.92 16.80
CA PRO A 52 -6.22 1.76 16.80
C PRO A 52 -6.82 1.58 15.40
N TYR A 53 -6.09 1.95 14.34
CA TYR A 53 -6.60 2.03 12.98
C TYR A 53 -5.88 1.13 11.98
N ILE A 54 -4.65 0.72 12.29
CA ILE A 54 -3.80 -0.06 11.39
C ILE A 54 -3.35 -1.33 12.11
N SER A 55 -3.68 -2.46 11.51
CA SER A 55 -3.30 -3.79 11.97
C SER A 55 -1.89 -4.15 11.52
N SER A 56 -1.58 -3.91 10.25
CA SER A 56 -0.27 -4.23 9.68
C SER A 56 0.12 -3.31 8.55
N LEU A 57 1.42 -3.12 8.37
CA LEU A 57 2.03 -2.48 7.21
C LEU A 57 2.98 -3.47 6.56
N GLU A 58 2.80 -3.76 5.29
CA GLU A 58 3.74 -4.54 4.49
C GLU A 58 4.29 -3.67 3.35
N ARG A 59 5.62 -3.54 3.25
CA ARG A 59 6.26 -3.05 2.02
C ARG A 59 6.52 -4.25 1.14
N ILE A 60 5.94 -4.30 -0.06
CA ILE A 60 6.12 -5.42 -1.00
C ILE A 60 7.21 -5.15 -2.03
N GLY A 61 7.56 -3.89 -2.25
CA GLY A 61 8.64 -3.53 -3.15
C GLY A 61 8.90 -2.04 -3.16
N LYS A 62 9.87 -1.65 -3.98
CA LYS A 62 10.22 -0.27 -4.24
C LYS A 62 10.44 -0.06 -5.73
N PHE A 63 10.15 1.15 -6.17
CA PHE A 63 10.39 1.65 -7.53
C PHE A 63 11.32 2.85 -7.42
N ASN A 64 12.25 2.95 -8.37
CA ASN A 64 13.16 4.07 -8.49
C ASN A 64 13.34 4.37 -9.99
N ASP A 65 13.10 5.62 -10.40
CA ASP A 65 13.27 6.08 -11.79
C ASP A 65 14.64 6.76 -12.03
N GLY A 66 15.49 6.83 -11.01
CA GLY A 66 16.77 7.54 -10.98
C GLY A 66 16.75 8.80 -10.11
N GLU A 67 15.56 9.37 -9.87
CA GLU A 67 15.37 10.60 -9.09
C GLU A 67 14.40 10.39 -7.92
N ASN A 68 13.28 9.72 -8.18
CA ASN A 68 12.18 9.53 -7.26
C ASN A 68 12.14 8.09 -6.75
N ARG A 69 12.01 7.94 -5.43
CA ARG A 69 11.80 6.66 -4.79
C ARG A 69 10.35 6.49 -4.33
N ILE A 70 9.72 5.44 -4.84
CA ILE A 70 8.34 5.08 -4.51
C ILE A 70 8.34 3.73 -3.80
N ASP A 71 7.85 3.68 -2.57
CA ASP A 71 7.60 2.41 -1.89
C ASP A 71 6.19 1.90 -2.19
N ILE A 72 6.07 0.59 -2.38
CA ILE A 72 4.77 -0.06 -2.64
C ILE A 72 4.35 -0.78 -1.36
N LEU A 73 3.20 -0.37 -0.81
CA LEU A 73 2.73 -0.74 0.52
C LEU A 73 1.35 -1.42 0.45
N ILE A 74 1.15 -2.36 1.36
CA ILE A 74 -0.16 -2.93 1.72
C ILE A 74 -0.38 -2.60 3.19
N VAL A 75 -1.47 -1.89 3.48
CA VAL A 75 -1.84 -1.46 4.83
C VAL A 75 -3.16 -2.11 5.19
N LYS A 76 -3.13 -3.02 6.17
CA LYS A 76 -4.36 -3.62 6.70
C LYS A 76 -4.94 -2.73 7.78
N LEU A 77 -6.19 -2.35 7.61
CA LEU A 77 -6.93 -1.51 8.55
C LEU A 77 -7.48 -2.33 9.71
N GLN A 78 -7.69 -1.67 10.85
CA GLN A 78 -8.55 -2.16 11.92
C GLN A 78 -10.01 -1.86 11.60
N LYS A 79 -10.95 -2.55 12.27
CA LYS A 79 -12.38 -2.44 11.98
C LYS A 79 -12.95 -1.05 12.29
N GLU A 80 -13.91 -0.65 11.45
CA GLU A 80 -14.84 0.49 11.52
C GLU A 80 -14.34 1.81 12.15
N THR A 81 -14.01 2.76 11.27
CA THR A 81 -14.16 4.20 11.56
C THR A 81 -14.93 4.85 10.42
N SER A 82 -15.67 5.92 10.69
CA SER A 82 -16.39 6.67 9.64
C SER A 82 -15.46 6.99 8.46
N LEU A 83 -15.94 6.84 7.22
CA LEU A 83 -15.19 6.99 5.96
C LEU A 83 -14.28 8.23 5.89
N GLU A 84 -14.74 9.39 6.41
CA GLU A 84 -13.93 10.61 6.49
C GLU A 84 -12.75 10.53 7.47
N ARG A 85 -12.96 9.93 8.64
CA ARG A 85 -11.89 9.70 9.64
C ARG A 85 -10.87 8.71 9.09
N ALA A 86 -11.32 7.69 8.35
CA ALA A 86 -10.44 6.75 7.68
C ALA A 86 -9.51 7.46 6.67
N ARG A 87 -10.06 8.32 5.79
CA ARG A 87 -9.26 9.05 4.78
C ARG A 87 -8.20 9.97 5.40
N THR A 88 -8.59 10.75 6.41
CA THR A 88 -7.65 11.63 7.11
C THR A 88 -6.53 10.84 7.79
N MET A 89 -6.89 9.73 8.46
CA MET A 89 -5.93 8.84 9.13
C MET A 89 -4.98 8.17 8.12
N GLN A 90 -5.50 7.61 7.03
CA GLN A 90 -4.71 6.99 5.95
C GLN A 90 -3.67 7.97 5.40
N ARG A 91 -4.07 9.21 5.10
CA ARG A 91 -3.17 10.26 4.62
C ARG A 91 -2.09 10.59 5.65
N ASN A 92 -2.46 10.76 6.91
CA ASN A 92 -1.50 11.06 7.98
C ASN A 92 -0.51 9.92 8.19
N PHE A 93 -0.98 8.67 8.10
CA PHE A 93 -0.12 7.50 8.18
C PHE A 93 0.91 7.45 7.05
N VAL A 94 0.50 7.73 5.81
CA VAL A 94 1.44 7.80 4.67
C VAL A 94 2.43 8.94 4.84
N ALA A 95 1.98 10.12 5.28
CA ALA A 95 2.88 11.24 5.55
C ALA A 95 3.93 10.90 6.62
N TRP A 96 3.50 10.25 7.71
CA TRP A 96 4.42 9.71 8.71
C TRP A 96 5.38 8.69 8.11
N TYR A 97 4.89 7.78 7.27
CA TYR A 97 5.73 6.76 6.62
C TYR A 97 6.85 7.40 5.79
N LEU A 98 6.50 8.37 4.94
CA LEU A 98 7.42 9.05 4.03
C LEU A 98 8.45 9.93 4.75
N ASN A 99 8.11 10.44 5.94
CA ASN A 99 8.98 11.31 6.73
C ASN A 99 10.05 10.55 7.54
N GLY A 100 10.73 9.58 6.91
CA GLY A 100 11.88 8.90 7.51
C GLY A 100 11.56 7.89 8.62
N SER A 101 10.29 7.53 8.80
CA SER A 101 9.82 6.62 9.87
C SER A 101 10.55 5.28 9.99
N ARG A 102 11.20 4.80 8.91
CA ARG A 102 11.83 3.47 8.81
C ARG A 102 13.26 3.57 8.28
N GLY A 103 14.13 4.25 9.02
CA GLY A 103 15.56 4.31 8.72
C GLY A 103 16.08 5.68 8.28
N SER A 104 15.41 6.77 8.69
CA SER A 104 15.87 8.16 8.52
C SER A 104 15.94 8.68 7.08
N GLU A 105 15.75 7.82 6.08
CA GLU A 105 15.67 8.25 4.69
C GLU A 105 14.24 8.69 4.35
N MET A 106 14.14 9.93 3.90
CA MET A 106 12.91 10.44 3.33
C MET A 106 12.58 9.69 2.04
N LYS A 107 11.29 9.56 1.75
CA LYS A 107 10.78 8.91 0.54
C LYS A 107 9.91 9.91 -0.20
N ASP A 108 9.99 9.92 -1.51
CA ASP A 108 9.29 10.89 -2.35
C ASP A 108 7.80 10.57 -2.42
N ALA A 109 7.46 9.28 -2.56
CA ALA A 109 6.07 8.84 -2.63
C ALA A 109 5.87 7.39 -2.15
N ALA A 110 4.60 7.01 -2.00
CA ALA A 110 4.18 5.65 -1.78
C ALA A 110 2.93 5.30 -2.60
N LEU A 111 2.90 4.09 -3.16
CA LEU A 111 1.70 3.46 -3.71
C LEU A 111 1.14 2.51 -2.67
N VAL A 112 -0.08 2.77 -2.22
CA VAL A 112 -0.64 2.10 -1.03
C VAL A 112 -1.96 1.43 -1.35
N ALA A 113 -2.05 0.14 -1.09
CA ALA A 113 -3.32 -0.58 -0.98
C ALA A 113 -3.79 -0.55 0.48
N PHE A 114 -4.91 0.11 0.76
CA PHE A 114 -5.57 0.02 2.06
C PHE A 114 -6.61 -1.10 2.01
N VAL A 115 -6.46 -2.08 2.90
CA VAL A 115 -7.26 -3.31 2.90
C VAL A 115 -8.09 -3.35 4.18
N SER A 116 -9.40 -3.40 4.03
CA SER A 116 -10.35 -3.57 5.13
C SER A 116 -10.18 -4.95 5.79
N PRO A 117 -10.47 -5.08 7.10
CA PRO A 117 -10.30 -6.36 7.81
C PRO A 117 -11.33 -7.42 7.38
N ASP A 118 -12.50 -6.98 6.91
CA ASP A 118 -13.47 -7.83 6.23
C ASP A 118 -13.13 -7.72 4.73
N GLU A 119 -12.76 -8.82 4.08
CA GLU A 119 -12.29 -8.86 2.68
C GLU A 119 -13.39 -8.52 1.64
N GLU A 120 -14.53 -8.02 2.09
CA GLU A 120 -15.66 -7.53 1.30
C GLU A 120 -15.78 -6.01 1.49
N ASP A 121 -15.21 -5.26 0.54
CA ASP A 121 -15.61 -3.88 0.22
C ASP A 121 -16.19 -3.87 -1.21
#